data_AF-Q50JB8-F1
#
_entry.id   AF-Q50JB8-F1
#
_cell.length_a   1.000
_cell.length_b   1.000
_cell.length_c   1.000
_cell.angle_alpha   90.00
_cell.angle_beta   90.00
_cell.angle_gamma   90.00
#
_symmetry.space_group_name_H-M   'P 1'
#
loop_
_entity.id
_entity.type
_entity.pdbx_description
1 polymer ?
#
loop_
_entity_poly.entity_id
_entity_poly.type
_entity_poly.pdbx_seq_one_letter_code
_entity_poly.pdbx_strand_id
1 'polypeptide(L)'
;HEAMKRMSASNVLIVGLKGLGVEIAKNVALAGVKSLTLFDPEPAAWADLSAQFFLHPEDVGKPRDQVTAPRVAELNAYTPVHIHQSPSLADNLSQFDKYQVVVLTNQNTDLQTTVGEYCHSKGIYFIAVNTH
;
A
#
# COMPACT_ATOMS: atom_id res chain seq x y z
N HIS A 1 20.61 14.87 6.23
CA HIS A 1 21.19 13.64 5.64
C HIS A 1 20.62 12.36 6.26
N GLU A 2 20.53 12.24 7.59
CA GLU A 2 19.96 11.03 8.21
C GLU A 2 18.50 10.72 7.84
N ALA A 3 17.63 11.73 7.75
CA ALA A 3 16.23 11.53 7.37
C ALA A 3 16.08 10.87 5.99
N MET A 4 16.82 11.36 4.98
CA MET A 4 16.84 10.77 3.64
C MET A 4 17.38 9.33 3.66
N LYS A 5 18.42 9.06 4.46
CA LYS A 5 18.99 7.72 4.60
C LYS A 5 18.02 6.72 5.24
N ARG A 6 17.23 7.16 6.23
CA ARG A 6 16.17 6.33 6.85
C ARG A 6 15.04 6.05 5.85
N MET A 7 14.63 7.07 5.10
CA MET A 7 13.60 6.95 4.06
C MET A 7 14.03 5.96 2.97
N SER A 8 15.24 6.11 2.42
CA SER A 8 15.77 5.22 1.37
C SER A 8 16.05 3.79 1.84
N ALA A 9 15.98 3.52 3.15
CA ALA A 9 16.13 2.19 3.74
C ALA A 9 14.80 1.54 4.14
N SER A 10 13.68 2.24 4.01
CA SER A 10 12.37 1.79 4.49
C SER A 10 11.60 0.96 3.47
N ASN A 11 11.09 -0.19 3.88
CA ASN A 11 10.08 -0.98 3.17
C ASN A 11 8.69 -0.53 3.64
N VAL A 12 7.85 -0.08 2.71
CA VAL A 12 6.50 0.43 3.01
C VAL A 12 5.44 -0.49 2.43
N LEU A 13 4.42 -0.83 3.22
CA LEU A 13 3.21 -1.50 2.76
C LEU A 13 2.05 -0.51 2.70
N ILE A 14 1.33 -0.48 1.59
CA ILE A 14 0.06 0.25 1.44
C ILE A 14 -1.06 -0.74 1.16
N VAL A 15 -2.08 -0.71 2.01
CA VAL A 15 -3.30 -1.51 1.92
C VAL A 15 -4.45 -0.63 1.42
N GLY A 16 -5.10 -1.08 0.36
CA GLY A 16 -6.16 -0.36 -0.35
C GLY A 16 -5.59 0.60 -1.39
N LEU A 17 -6.10 0.50 -2.63
CA LEU A 17 -5.64 1.21 -3.83
C LEU A 17 -6.80 1.86 -4.59
N LYS A 18 -7.79 2.35 -3.85
CA LYS A 18 -8.71 3.39 -4.35
C LYS A 18 -7.97 4.73 -4.45
N GLY A 19 -8.66 5.82 -4.77
CA GLY A 19 -8.04 7.14 -5.03
C GLY A 19 -7.01 7.58 -3.98
N LEU A 20 -7.34 7.53 -2.68
CA LEU A 20 -6.39 7.88 -1.62
C LEU A 20 -5.14 6.97 -1.61
N GLY A 21 -5.35 5.65 -1.70
CA GLY A 21 -4.26 4.68 -1.65
C GLY A 21 -3.25 4.88 -2.76
N VAL A 22 -3.70 5.21 -3.97
CA VAL A 22 -2.79 5.46 -5.10
C VAL A 22 -2.07 6.79 -5.05
N GLU A 23 -2.69 7.82 -4.45
CA GLU A 23 -2.00 9.09 -4.18
C GLU A 23 -0.86 8.90 -3.18
N ILE A 24 -1.10 8.11 -2.12
CA ILE A 24 -0.06 7.73 -1.16
C ILE A 24 1.04 6.93 -1.88
N ALA A 25 0.67 5.92 -2.67
CA ALA A 25 1.62 5.07 -3.40
C ALA A 25 2.50 5.88 -4.35
N LYS A 26 1.91 6.78 -5.15
CA LYS A 26 2.62 7.69 -6.05
C LYS A 26 3.67 8.51 -5.29
N ASN A 27 3.26 9.17 -4.21
CA ASN A 27 4.16 10.05 -3.45
C ASN A 27 5.27 9.27 -2.75
N VAL A 28 4.98 8.08 -2.20
CA VAL A 28 5.98 7.20 -1.57
C VAL A 28 6.98 6.66 -2.59
N ALA A 29 6.53 6.26 -3.79
CA ALA A 29 7.40 5.80 -4.86
C ALA A 29 8.34 6.93 -5.35
N LEU A 30 7.80 8.13 -5.57
CA LEU A 30 8.58 9.30 -5.99
C LEU A 30 9.55 9.79 -4.91
N ALA A 31 9.24 9.57 -3.63
CA ALA A 31 10.12 9.93 -2.51
C ALA A 31 11.38 9.06 -2.45
N GLY A 32 11.41 7.89 -3.12
CA GLY A 32 12.62 7.06 -3.19
C GLY A 32 12.85 6.19 -1.95
N VAL A 33 11.79 5.52 -1.47
CA VAL A 33 11.92 4.49 -0.41
C VAL A 33 12.63 3.24 -0.94
N LYS A 34 13.12 2.38 -0.03
CA LYS A 34 13.84 1.14 -0.40
C LYS A 34 12.98 0.20 -1.23
N SER A 35 11.73 0.02 -0.83
CA SER A 35 10.73 -0.73 -1.58
C SER A 35 9.33 -0.30 -1.18
N LEU A 36 8.41 -0.39 -2.14
CA LEU A 36 7.00 -0.20 -1.91
C LEU A 36 6.28 -1.52 -2.19
N THR A 37 5.40 -1.93 -1.29
CA THR A 37 4.52 -3.09 -1.50
C THR A 37 3.08 -2.63 -1.43
N LEU A 38 2.25 -3.14 -2.34
CA LEU A 38 0.83 -2.82 -2.42
C LEU A 38 -0.01 -4.07 -2.11
N PHE A 39 -1.17 -3.87 -1.50
CA PHE A 39 -2.17 -4.93 -1.27
C PHE A 39 -3.57 -4.39 -1.50
N ASP A 40 -4.23 -4.89 -2.53
CA ASP A 40 -5.66 -4.65 -2.80
C ASP A 40 -6.12 -5.70 -3.83
N PRO A 41 -6.40 -6.94 -3.36
CA PRO A 41 -6.78 -8.04 -4.23
C PRO A 41 -8.21 -7.88 -4.79
N GLU A 42 -8.96 -6.88 -4.30
CA GLU A 42 -10.32 -6.62 -4.76
C GLU A 42 -10.31 -6.18 -6.23
N PRO A 43 -11.34 -6.55 -7.00
CA PRO A 43 -11.43 -6.17 -8.39
C PRO A 43 -11.62 -4.65 -8.54
N ALA A 44 -10.96 -4.08 -9.55
CA ALA A 44 -11.21 -2.73 -10.00
C ALA A 44 -12.67 -2.59 -10.46
N ALA A 45 -13.33 -1.53 -10.01
CA ALA A 45 -14.69 -1.18 -10.36
C ALA A 45 -14.73 0.10 -11.21
N TRP A 46 -15.80 0.28 -11.98
CA TRP A 46 -16.02 1.49 -12.77
C TRP A 46 -15.93 2.79 -11.94
N ALA A 47 -16.41 2.76 -10.70
CA ALA A 47 -16.34 3.90 -9.80
C ALA A 47 -14.88 4.30 -9.47
N ASP A 48 -13.95 3.34 -9.46
CA ASP A 48 -12.55 3.61 -9.13
C ASP A 48 -11.87 4.46 -10.22
N LEU A 49 -12.27 4.34 -11.49
CA LEU A 49 -11.70 5.10 -12.61
C LEU A 49 -11.81 6.62 -12.44
N SER A 50 -12.75 7.10 -11.61
CA SER A 50 -12.94 8.53 -11.36
C SER A 50 -11.86 9.15 -10.50
N ALA A 51 -11.21 8.36 -9.63
CA ALA A 51 -10.27 8.86 -8.62
C ALA A 51 -8.92 8.11 -8.62
N GLN A 52 -8.85 6.95 -9.27
CA GLN A 52 -7.67 6.11 -9.38
C GLN A 52 -7.10 6.31 -10.79
N PHE A 53 -6.14 7.22 -10.91
CA PHE A 53 -5.58 7.67 -12.20
C PHE A 53 -4.62 6.66 -12.87
N PHE A 54 -4.30 5.54 -12.21
CA PHE A 54 -3.56 4.47 -12.85
C PHE A 54 -4.47 3.51 -13.61
N LEU A 55 -5.74 3.35 -13.23
CA LEU A 55 -6.67 2.39 -13.86
C LEU A 55 -7.17 2.90 -15.20
N HIS A 56 -7.40 1.96 -16.10
CA HIS A 56 -8.06 2.16 -17.39
C HIS A 56 -9.33 1.29 -17.46
N PRO A 57 -10.28 1.58 -18.36
CA PRO A 57 -11.51 0.80 -18.49
C PRO A 57 -11.28 -0.71 -18.67
N GLU A 58 -10.21 -1.11 -19.35
CA GLU A 58 -9.82 -2.52 -19.55
C GLU A 58 -9.32 -3.24 -18.29
N ASP A 59 -9.10 -2.51 -17.19
CA ASP A 59 -8.68 -3.10 -15.92
C ASP A 59 -9.85 -3.49 -15.02
N VAL A 60 -11.06 -3.02 -15.33
CA VAL A 60 -12.27 -3.34 -14.56
C VAL A 60 -12.43 -4.86 -14.46
N GLY A 61 -12.63 -5.34 -13.24
CA GLY A 61 -12.73 -6.76 -12.90
C GLY A 61 -11.40 -7.45 -12.56
N LYS A 62 -10.26 -6.82 -12.81
CA LYS A 62 -8.93 -7.35 -12.41
C LYS A 62 -8.56 -6.85 -11.00
N PRO A 63 -7.76 -7.59 -10.22
CA PRO A 63 -7.29 -7.15 -8.91
C PRO A 63 -6.55 -5.81 -9.00
N ARG A 64 -6.94 -4.84 -8.16
CA ARG A 64 -6.40 -3.47 -8.23
C ARG A 64 -4.90 -3.43 -8.05
N ASP A 65 -4.34 -4.21 -7.13
CA ASP A 65 -2.89 -4.27 -6.91
C ASP A 65 -2.12 -4.80 -8.11
N GLN A 66 -2.63 -5.81 -8.81
CA GLN A 66 -2.00 -6.40 -9.99
C GLN A 66 -1.89 -5.42 -11.15
N VAL A 67 -2.94 -4.63 -11.41
CA VAL A 67 -2.93 -3.64 -12.50
C VAL A 67 -2.23 -2.34 -12.12
N THR A 68 -2.20 -2.00 -10.83
CA THR A 68 -1.62 -0.72 -10.34
C THR A 68 -0.12 -0.82 -10.10
N ALA A 69 0.37 -1.91 -9.51
CA ALA A 69 1.79 -2.09 -9.19
C ALA A 69 2.76 -1.83 -10.36
N PRO A 70 2.55 -2.36 -11.59
CA PRO A 70 3.47 -2.09 -12.70
C PRO A 70 3.50 -0.60 -13.07
N ARG A 71 2.35 0.08 -13.04
CA ARG A 71 2.26 1.51 -13.39
C ARG A 71 2.88 2.41 -12.32
N VAL A 72 2.78 2.04 -11.03
CA VAL A 72 3.49 2.74 -9.95
C VAL A 72 5.01 2.54 -10.09
N ALA A 73 5.47 1.37 -10.52
CA ALA A 73 6.89 1.08 -10.70
C ALA A 73 7.55 1.95 -11.79
N GLU A 74 6.78 2.37 -12.81
CA GLU A 74 7.26 3.28 -13.87
C GLU A 74 7.61 4.68 -13.36
N LEU A 75 7.08 5.10 -12.21
CA LEU A 75 7.35 6.42 -11.64
C LEU A 75 8.80 6.60 -11.18
N ASN A 76 9.43 5.52 -10.70
CA ASN A 76 10.78 5.57 -10.16
C ASN A 76 11.45 4.19 -10.20
N ALA A 77 12.34 3.99 -11.16
CA ALA A 77 13.09 2.74 -11.34
C ALA A 77 13.96 2.34 -10.13
N TYR A 78 14.27 3.28 -9.22
CA TYR A 78 15.04 3.01 -8.00
C TYR A 78 14.19 2.48 -6.84
N THR A 79 12.86 2.56 -6.92
CA THR A 79 11.95 2.05 -5.90
C THR A 79 11.21 0.83 -6.46
N PRO A 80 11.68 -0.40 -6.17
CA PRO A 80 10.96 -1.60 -6.58
C PRO A 80 9.57 -1.64 -5.94
N VAL A 81 8.57 -1.94 -6.77
CA VAL A 81 7.17 -2.07 -6.36
C VAL A 81 6.77 -3.55 -6.41
N HIS A 82 6.20 -4.05 -5.32
CA HIS A 82 5.78 -5.43 -5.17
C HIS A 82 4.30 -5.53 -4.81
N ILE A 83 3.72 -6.71 -4.98
CA ILE A 83 2.39 -7.05 -4.49
C ILE A 83 2.56 -7.94 -3.26
N HIS A 84 1.88 -7.59 -2.17
CA HIS A 84 1.88 -8.41 -0.97
C HIS A 84 1.00 -9.63 -1.20
N GLN A 85 1.58 -10.82 -1.07
CA GLN A 85 0.84 -12.06 -1.25
C GLN A 85 0.30 -12.52 0.11
N SER A 86 -1.01 -12.39 0.32
CA SER A 86 -1.66 -12.80 1.55
C SER A 86 -3.13 -13.15 1.31
N PRO A 87 -3.64 -14.27 1.87
CA PRO A 87 -5.07 -14.60 1.77
C PRO A 87 -5.93 -13.69 2.65
N SER A 88 -5.35 -13.16 3.74
CA SER A 88 -6.04 -12.32 4.73
C SER A 88 -5.01 -11.53 5.53
N LEU A 89 -5.32 -10.25 5.77
CA LEU A 89 -4.49 -9.37 6.59
C LEU A 89 -4.62 -9.67 8.09
N ALA A 90 -5.68 -10.36 8.52
CA ALA A 90 -5.95 -10.65 9.93
C ALA A 90 -5.41 -12.02 10.38
N ASP A 91 -5.27 -12.99 9.47
CA ASP A 91 -5.02 -14.40 9.84
C ASP A 91 -3.60 -14.62 10.39
N ASN A 92 -2.61 -13.94 9.82
CA ASN A 92 -1.22 -14.07 10.24
C ASN A 92 -0.52 -12.71 10.31
N LEU A 93 -0.48 -12.09 11.48
CA LEU A 93 0.09 -10.75 11.65
C LEU A 93 1.62 -10.69 11.43
N SER A 94 2.35 -11.81 11.56
CA SER A 94 3.79 -11.85 11.24
C SER A 94 4.12 -11.51 9.79
N GLN A 95 3.12 -11.52 8.91
CA GLN A 95 3.27 -11.03 7.54
C GLN A 95 3.75 -9.56 7.46
N PHE A 96 3.58 -8.80 8.54
CA PHE A 96 3.99 -7.39 8.63
C PHE A 96 5.43 -7.17 9.09
N ASP A 97 6.11 -8.18 9.65
CA ASP A 97 7.45 -8.05 10.29
C ASP A 97 8.55 -7.53 9.34
N LYS A 98 8.36 -7.69 8.02
CA LYS A 98 9.29 -7.22 6.97
C LYS A 98 9.17 -5.72 6.65
N TYR A 99 8.12 -5.07 7.11
CA TYR A 99 7.84 -3.66 6.83
C TYR A 99 8.31 -2.75 7.96
N GLN A 100 8.72 -1.54 7.59
CA GLN A 100 9.00 -0.48 8.56
C GLN A 100 7.77 0.41 8.74
N VAL A 101 6.96 0.56 7.70
CA VAL A 101 5.73 1.35 7.72
C VAL A 101 4.59 0.55 7.08
N VAL A 102 3.45 0.52 7.73
CA VAL A 102 2.21 -0.07 7.22
C VAL A 102 1.13 1.01 7.18
N VAL A 103 0.54 1.21 6.01
CA VAL A 103 -0.53 2.19 5.76
C VAL A 103 -1.80 1.45 5.39
N LEU A 104 -2.88 1.65 6.16
CA LEU A 104 -4.21 1.13 5.85
C LEU A 104 -5.10 2.27 5.37
N THR A 105 -5.71 2.09 4.21
CA THR A 105 -6.68 3.04 3.65
C THR A 105 -8.07 2.42 3.59
N ASN A 106 -9.07 3.14 4.11
CA ASN A 106 -10.49 2.77 4.04
C ASN A 106 -10.79 1.32 4.47
N GLN A 107 -10.04 0.80 5.44
CA GLN A 107 -10.26 -0.53 6.03
C GLN A 107 -11.23 -0.44 7.20
N ASN A 108 -11.88 -1.55 7.57
CA ASN A 108 -12.74 -1.57 8.75
C ASN A 108 -11.93 -1.33 10.05
N THR A 109 -12.59 -0.78 11.07
CA THR A 109 -11.97 -0.37 12.34
C THR A 109 -11.35 -1.55 13.10
N ASP A 110 -11.95 -2.74 13.03
CA ASP A 110 -11.44 -3.93 13.72
C ASP A 110 -10.07 -4.35 13.16
N LEU A 111 -9.93 -4.34 11.83
CA LEU A 111 -8.66 -4.64 11.16
C LEU A 111 -7.62 -3.56 11.47
N GLN A 112 -8.02 -2.28 11.44
CA GLN A 112 -7.11 -1.18 11.79
C GLN A 112 -6.57 -1.31 13.20
N THR A 113 -7.43 -1.66 14.16
CA THR A 113 -7.05 -1.85 15.57
C THR A 113 -6.14 -3.06 15.71
N THR A 114 -6.53 -4.22 15.15
CA THR A 114 -5.75 -5.47 15.21
C THR A 114 -4.36 -5.32 14.61
N VAL A 115 -4.26 -4.76 13.39
CA VAL A 115 -2.98 -4.55 12.72
C VAL A 115 -2.17 -3.45 13.42
N GLY A 116 -2.83 -2.39 13.89
CA GLY A 116 -2.19 -1.28 14.60
C GLY A 116 -1.53 -1.71 15.91
N GLU A 117 -2.24 -2.47 16.75
CA GLU A 117 -1.71 -3.03 18.00
C GLU A 117 -0.51 -3.94 17.75
N TYR A 118 -0.61 -4.81 16.73
CA TYR A 118 0.51 -5.65 16.34
C TYR A 118 1.72 -4.85 15.88
N CYS A 119 1.52 -3.89 14.97
CA CYS A 119 2.59 -3.02 14.48
C CYS A 119 3.26 -2.28 15.64
N HIS A 120 2.48 -1.75 16.59
CA HIS A 120 3.00 -1.09 17.78
C HIS A 120 3.88 -2.03 18.62
N SER A 121 3.42 -3.27 18.87
CA SER A 121 4.18 -4.28 19.62
C SER A 121 5.52 -4.65 18.97
N LYS A 122 5.66 -4.44 17.65
CA LYS A 122 6.86 -4.74 16.85
C LYS A 122 7.72 -3.52 16.54
N GLY A 123 7.29 -2.32 16.95
CA GLY A 123 7.95 -1.06 16.57
C GLY A 123 7.83 -0.70 15.08
N ILE A 124 6.80 -1.23 14.40
CA ILE A 124 6.45 -0.89 13.03
C ILE A 124 5.59 0.37 13.06
N TYR A 125 5.93 1.37 12.24
CA TYR A 125 5.11 2.58 12.13
C TYR A 125 3.80 2.26 11.43
N PHE A 126 2.69 2.68 12.02
CA PHE A 126 1.36 2.41 11.51
C PHE A 126 0.62 3.71 11.22
N ILE A 127 -0.05 3.78 10.07
CA ILE A 127 -0.91 4.89 9.67
C ILE A 127 -2.23 4.30 9.18
N ALA A 128 -3.35 4.76 9.72
CA ALA A 128 -4.68 4.45 9.21
C ALA A 128 -5.36 5.74 8.76
N VAL A 129 -5.95 5.72 7.56
CA VAL A 129 -6.66 6.88 6.99
C VAL A 129 -7.95 6.43 6.34
N ASN A 130 -9.04 7.12 6.67
CA ASN A 130 -10.35 6.89 6.07
C ASN A 130 -10.85 8.20 5.43
N THR A 131 -11.50 8.07 4.28
CA THR A 131 -12.21 9.16 3.59
C THR A 131 -13.68 8.80 3.54
N HIS A 132 -14.54 9.67 4.10
CA HIS A 132 -16.00 9.52 4.08
C HIS A 132 -16.59 10.04 2.76
#